data_AF-A0A0L8GWA6-F1
#
_entry.id   AF-A0A0L8GWA6-F1
#
_cell.length_a   1.000
_cell.length_b   1.000
_cell.length_c   1.000
_cell.angle_alpha   90.00
_cell.angle_beta   90.00
_cell.angle_gamma   90.00
#
_symmetry.space_group_name_H-M   'P 1'
#
loop_
_entity.id
_entity.type
_entity.pdbx_description
1 polymer ?
#
loop_
_entity_poly.entity_id
_entity_poly.type
_entity_poly.pdbx_seq_one_letter_code
_entity_poly.pdbx_strand_id
1 'polypeptide(L)'
;MPSLVNINTEEACDTLVGLVKRQKKICKKNLIMMESVKQGAILAIQECQEQFKSRRWNCSSIESLDTPGNILNKATRESAFVYAISSAAVAHTVTRACSSGKMEQCGCDRIVHKNASIESTFIWSGCSDNIAFGSAFSQTFVDAKERRRKINGRSLMNLHNNQAGRKVR
;
A
#
# COMPACT_ATOMS: atom_id res chain seq x y z
N MET A 1 16.87 5.32 7.15
CA MET A 1 15.63 5.47 7.94
C MET A 1 14.68 6.43 7.23
N PRO A 2 13.47 6.02 6.82
CA PRO A 2 12.49 6.97 6.33
C PRO A 2 12.16 7.93 7.47
N SER A 3 12.27 9.22 7.18
CA SER A 3 12.15 10.30 8.15
C SER A 3 10.88 10.19 8.98
N LEU A 4 10.97 10.55 10.27
CA LEU A 4 9.87 10.68 11.24
C LEU A 4 8.93 11.84 10.87
N VAL A 5 8.58 11.99 9.59
CA VAL A 5 7.64 13.01 9.14
C VAL A 5 6.28 12.62 9.68
N ASN A 6 5.71 13.50 10.49
CA ASN A 6 4.33 13.44 10.88
C ASN A 6 3.51 14.03 9.73
N ILE A 7 2.67 13.21 9.09
CA ILE A 7 1.90 13.60 7.89
C ILE A 7 0.50 14.05 8.34
N ASN A 8 0.45 15.13 9.11
CA ASN A 8 -0.78 15.66 9.71
C ASN A 8 -1.26 16.98 9.08
N THR A 9 -0.50 17.58 8.16
CA THR A 9 -0.90 18.79 7.42
C THR A 9 -0.76 18.61 5.91
N GLU A 10 -1.42 19.48 5.14
CA GLU A 10 -1.30 19.46 3.69
C GLU A 10 0.10 19.83 3.20
N GLU A 11 0.80 20.73 3.90
CA GLU A 11 2.18 21.13 3.57
C GLU A 11 3.13 19.94 3.73
N ALA A 12 2.91 19.08 4.73
CA ALA A 12 3.70 17.87 4.92
C ALA A 12 3.61 16.95 3.69
N CYS A 13 2.45 16.85 3.02
CA CYS A 13 2.33 16.08 1.78
C CYS A 13 3.19 16.62 0.63
N ASP A 14 3.47 17.93 0.62
CA ASP A 14 4.29 18.55 -0.42
C ASP A 14 5.78 18.33 -0.21
N THR A 15 6.23 18.15 1.04
CA THR A 15 7.64 17.88 1.38
C THR A 15 8.04 16.41 1.21
N LEU A 16 7.06 15.50 1.09
CA LEU A 16 7.34 14.08 0.86
C LEU A 16 8.06 13.84 -0.48
N VAL A 17 9.31 13.37 -0.36
CA VAL A 17 10.14 12.93 -1.48
C VAL A 17 9.58 11.63 -2.06
N GLY A 18 9.62 11.50 -3.39
CA GLY A 18 9.17 10.28 -4.10
C GLY A 18 7.69 10.24 -4.47
N LEU A 19 6.84 11.09 -3.89
CA LEU A 19 5.42 11.19 -4.29
C LEU A 19 5.23 12.05 -5.54
N VAL A 20 4.46 11.54 -6.50
CA VAL A 20 4.05 12.33 -7.68
C VAL A 20 2.92 13.30 -7.36
N LYS A 21 2.70 14.31 -8.20
CA LYS A 21 1.62 15.33 -8.05
C LYS A 21 0.25 14.71 -7.73
N ARG A 22 -0.10 13.58 -8.36
CA ARG A 22 -1.38 12.90 -8.12
C ARG A 22 -1.44 12.25 -6.73
N GLN A 23 -0.35 11.66 -6.25
CA GLN A 23 -0.26 11.10 -4.90
C GLN A 23 -0.30 12.19 -3.84
N LYS A 24 0.37 13.33 -4.07
CA LYS A 24 0.29 14.49 -3.17
C LYS A 24 -1.15 15.00 -3.01
N LYS A 25 -1.91 15.08 -4.11
CA LYS A 25 -3.35 15.41 -4.04
C LYS A 25 -4.18 14.40 -3.23
N ILE A 26 -3.88 13.10 -3.35
CA ILE A 26 -4.57 12.07 -2.56
C ILE A 26 -4.18 12.18 -1.08
N CYS A 27 -2.90 12.42 -0.78
CA CYS A 27 -2.37 12.64 0.56
C CYS A 27 -3.10 13.78 1.27
N LYS A 28 -3.17 14.96 0.65
CA LYS A 28 -3.87 16.14 1.20
C LYS A 28 -5.35 15.86 1.52
N LYS A 29 -6.02 15.08 0.66
CA LYS A 29 -7.43 14.70 0.87
C LYS A 29 -7.64 13.63 1.93
N ASN A 30 -6.60 12.90 2.33
CA ASN A 30 -6.70 11.72 3.19
C ASN A 30 -5.60 11.71 4.26
N LEU A 31 -5.34 12.84 4.93
CA LEU A 31 -4.26 12.98 5.91
C LEU A 31 -4.29 11.89 6.99
N ILE A 32 -5.48 11.58 7.52
CA ILE A 32 -5.68 10.54 8.54
C ILE A 32 -5.18 9.16 8.06
N MET A 33 -5.30 8.85 6.77
CA MET A 33 -4.85 7.56 6.22
C MET A 33 -3.34 7.51 6.00
N MET A 34 -2.65 8.65 5.95
CA MET A 34 -1.25 8.72 5.54
C MET A 34 -0.29 8.10 6.54
N GLU A 35 -0.63 8.06 7.83
CA GLU A 35 0.16 7.30 8.80
C GLU A 35 0.14 5.80 8.51
N SER A 36 -1.02 5.26 8.08
CA SER A 36 -1.10 3.86 7.66
C SER A 36 -0.36 3.59 6.36
N VAL A 37 -0.34 4.55 5.42
CA VAL A 37 0.46 4.46 4.19
C VAL A 37 1.95 4.43 4.51
N LYS A 38 2.41 5.32 5.40
CA LYS A 38 3.80 5.35 5.89
C LYS A 38 4.18 4.03 6.52
N GLN A 39 3.34 3.50 7.42
CA GLN A 39 3.58 2.19 8.02
C GLN A 39 3.60 1.06 6.98
N GLY A 40 2.74 1.13 5.96
CA GLY A 40 2.73 0.19 4.84
C GLY A 40 4.03 0.21 4.04
N ALA A 41 4.58 1.40 3.79
CA ALA A 41 5.88 1.52 3.11
C ALA A 41 7.04 0.94 3.93
N ILE A 42 7.06 1.18 5.24
CA ILE A 42 8.06 0.60 6.15
C ILE A 42 7.95 -0.94 6.15
N LEU A 43 6.72 -1.46 6.32
CA LEU A 43 6.46 -2.90 6.32
C LEU A 43 6.88 -3.55 5.00
N ALA A 44 6.61 -2.91 3.86
CA ALA A 44 7.02 -3.41 2.55
C ALA A 44 8.54 -3.55 2.41
N ILE A 45 9.30 -2.57 2.91
CA ILE A 45 10.77 -2.60 2.88
C ILE A 45 11.28 -3.72 3.78
N GLN A 46 10.78 -3.80 5.02
CA GLN A 46 11.17 -4.84 5.98
C GLN A 46 10.90 -6.23 5.43
N GLU A 47 9.71 -6.47 4.90
CA GLU A 47 9.34 -7.76 4.32
C GLU A 47 10.18 -8.08 3.09
N CYS A 48 10.46 -7.08 2.24
CA CYS A 48 11.33 -7.29 1.08
C CYS A 48 12.76 -7.66 1.47
N GLN A 49 13.33 -6.98 2.47
CA GLN A 49 14.65 -7.30 2.99
C GLN A 49 14.68 -8.69 3.64
N GLU A 50 13.64 -9.06 4.38
CA GLU A 50 13.52 -10.39 4.99
C GLU A 50 13.45 -11.51 3.94
N GLN A 51 12.59 -11.36 2.92
CA GLN A 51 12.44 -12.34 1.85
C GLN A 51 13.71 -12.51 1.00
N PHE A 52 14.52 -11.46 0.88
CA PHE A 52 15.73 -11.45 0.06
C PHE A 52 17.04 -11.48 0.86
N LYS A 53 17.00 -11.69 2.19
CA LYS A 53 18.18 -11.58 3.07
C LYS A 53 19.38 -12.44 2.67
N SER A 54 19.12 -13.61 2.06
CA SER A 54 20.15 -14.56 1.60
C SER A 54 20.39 -14.53 0.08
N ARG A 55 19.96 -13.46 -0.61
CA ARG A 55 20.13 -13.28 -2.06
C ARG A 55 21.20 -12.22 -2.36
N ARG A 56 21.78 -12.27 -3.57
CA ARG A 56 22.76 -11.27 -4.04
C ARG A 56 22.20 -9.85 -4.01
N TRP A 57 20.93 -9.70 -4.37
CA TRP A 57 20.17 -8.48 -4.15
C TRP A 57 19.27 -8.71 -2.93
N ASN A 58 19.52 -7.97 -1.86
CA ASN A 58 18.88 -8.14 -0.54
C ASN A 58 17.87 -7.03 -0.20
N CYS A 59 17.39 -6.30 -1.20
CA CYS A 59 16.46 -5.18 -1.05
C CYS A 59 16.95 -3.97 -0.22
N SER A 60 18.23 -3.88 0.16
CA SER A 60 18.77 -2.70 0.86
C SER A 60 18.74 -1.41 0.01
N SER A 61 18.88 -1.55 -1.31
CA SER A 61 18.99 -0.41 -2.23
C SER A 61 17.69 0.38 -2.42
N ILE A 62 16.53 -0.12 -1.99
CA ILE A 62 15.24 0.58 -2.21
C ILE A 62 14.95 1.66 -1.17
N GLU A 63 15.71 1.72 -0.07
CA GLU A 63 15.59 2.78 0.94
C GLU A 63 15.99 4.16 0.40
N SER A 64 16.88 4.20 -0.60
CA SER A 64 17.36 5.44 -1.20
C SER A 64 16.81 5.60 -2.62
N LEU A 65 15.72 6.37 -2.71
CA LEU A 65 14.98 6.61 -3.96
C LEU A 65 15.82 7.29 -5.05
N ASP A 66 16.83 8.07 -4.66
CA ASP A 66 17.71 8.87 -5.55
C ASP A 66 19.00 8.17 -5.99
N THR A 67 19.13 6.86 -5.76
CA THR A 67 20.32 6.12 -6.20
C THR A 67 20.37 5.93 -7.73
N PRO A 68 21.48 6.28 -8.41
CA PRO A 68 21.70 5.92 -9.80
C PRO A 68 21.60 4.40 -9.97
N GLY A 69 20.77 3.94 -10.92
CA GLY A 69 20.56 2.51 -11.14
C GLY A 69 19.47 1.87 -10.27
N ASN A 70 18.66 2.66 -9.56
CA ASN A 70 17.51 2.20 -8.78
C ASN A 70 16.74 1.09 -9.53
N ILE A 71 16.59 -0.08 -8.90
CA ILE A 71 15.94 -1.25 -9.50
C ILE A 71 14.47 -0.97 -9.83
N LEU A 72 13.84 -0.03 -9.11
CA LEU A 72 12.50 0.48 -9.39
C LEU A 72 12.44 1.35 -10.65
N ASN A 73 13.57 1.64 -11.29
CA ASN A 73 13.67 2.26 -12.62
C ASN A 73 13.98 1.24 -13.73
N LYS A 74 14.11 -0.06 -13.40
CA LYS A 74 14.24 -1.16 -14.36
C LYS A 74 12.98 -2.04 -14.35
N ALA A 75 12.86 -2.94 -15.33
CA ALA A 75 11.77 -3.91 -15.43
C ALA A 75 12.29 -5.31 -15.11
N THR A 76 12.70 -5.52 -13.86
CA THR A 76 13.28 -6.79 -13.37
C THR A 76 12.29 -7.56 -12.50
N ARG A 77 12.59 -8.84 -12.22
CA ARG A 77 11.77 -9.68 -11.32
C ARG A 77 11.73 -9.11 -9.89
N GLU A 78 12.85 -8.57 -9.44
CA GLU A 78 12.96 -7.92 -8.13
C GLU A 78 12.10 -6.66 -8.06
N SER A 79 12.10 -5.84 -9.12
CA SER A 79 11.22 -4.67 -9.18
C SER A 79 9.75 -5.07 -9.13
N ALA A 80 9.37 -6.15 -9.84
CA ALA A 80 8.00 -6.67 -9.82
C ALA A 80 7.57 -7.08 -8.40
N PHE A 81 8.46 -7.75 -7.65
CA PHE A 81 8.22 -8.08 -6.26
C PHE A 81 8.03 -6.84 -5.40
N VAL A 82 8.88 -5.81 -5.53
CA VAL A 82 8.76 -4.58 -4.74
C VAL A 82 7.44 -3.85 -5.00
N TYR A 83 7.00 -3.76 -6.25
CA TYR A 83 5.69 -3.18 -6.59
C TYR A 83 4.54 -3.98 -5.96
N ALA A 84 4.59 -5.31 -6.04
CA ALA A 84 3.59 -6.18 -5.43
C ALA A 84 3.54 -6.03 -3.89
N ILE A 85 4.68 -6.17 -3.20
CA ILE A 85 4.71 -6.12 -1.73
C ILE A 85 4.38 -4.72 -1.19
N SER A 86 4.78 -3.65 -1.89
CA SER A 86 4.42 -2.27 -1.51
C SER A 86 2.91 -2.04 -1.59
N SER A 87 2.30 -2.51 -2.68
CA SER A 87 0.86 -2.40 -2.90
C SER A 87 0.06 -3.25 -1.90
N ALA A 88 0.55 -4.45 -1.59
CA ALA A 88 -0.03 -5.34 -0.59
C ALA A 88 0.06 -4.75 0.83
N ALA A 89 1.24 -4.24 1.20
CA ALA A 89 1.48 -3.68 2.54
C ALA A 89 0.60 -2.45 2.81
N VAL A 90 0.45 -1.54 1.84
CA VAL A 90 -0.47 -0.39 1.99
C VAL A 90 -1.92 -0.86 2.14
N ALA A 91 -2.36 -1.87 1.37
CA ALA A 91 -3.71 -2.42 1.52
C ALA A 91 -3.90 -3.04 2.92
N HIS A 92 -2.91 -3.81 3.37
CA HIS A 92 -2.91 -4.47 4.68
C HIS A 92 -2.96 -3.47 5.83
N THR A 93 -2.05 -2.50 5.87
CA THR A 93 -1.98 -1.54 6.99
C THR A 93 -3.21 -0.65 7.08
N VAL A 94 -3.75 -0.21 5.94
CA VAL A 94 -4.99 0.56 5.90
C VAL A 94 -6.17 -0.28 6.40
N THR A 95 -6.33 -1.52 5.92
CA THR A 95 -7.39 -2.41 6.40
C THR A 95 -7.28 -2.66 7.91
N ARG A 96 -6.08 -2.92 8.43
CA ARG A 96 -5.87 -3.14 9.87
C ARG A 96 -6.15 -1.90 10.72
N ALA A 97 -5.82 -0.72 10.22
CA ALA A 97 -6.15 0.52 10.91
C ALA A 97 -7.66 0.81 10.91
N CYS A 98 -8.38 0.45 9.84
CA CYS A 98 -9.84 0.51 9.81
C CYS A 98 -10.49 -0.44 10.85
N SER A 99 -10.08 -1.71 10.88
CA SER A 99 -10.68 -2.68 11.82
C SER A 99 -10.31 -2.45 13.28
N SER A 100 -9.16 -1.81 13.54
CA SER A 100 -8.78 -1.40 14.89
C SER A 100 -9.42 -0.10 15.37
N GLY A 101 -10.28 0.54 14.56
CA GLY A 101 -10.97 1.78 14.92
C GLY A 101 -10.08 3.02 14.98
N LYS A 102 -8.89 2.98 14.35
CA LYS A 102 -7.96 4.12 14.29
C LYS A 102 -8.38 5.20 13.30
N MET A 103 -9.37 4.91 12.44
CA MET A 103 -9.87 5.83 11.42
C MET A 103 -11.39 5.89 11.47
N GLU A 104 -11.94 7.09 11.35
CA GLU A 104 -13.40 7.29 11.34
C GLU A 104 -14.02 7.06 9.95
N GLN A 105 -13.23 7.19 8.89
CA GLN A 105 -13.70 7.08 7.49
C GLN A 105 -13.96 5.63 7.05
N CYS A 106 -13.57 4.65 7.86
CA CYS A 106 -13.73 3.23 7.57
C CYS A 106 -13.91 2.43 8.87
N GLY A 107 -14.21 1.14 8.73
CA GLY A 107 -14.40 0.25 9.88
C GLY A 107 -14.45 -1.21 9.46
N CYS A 108 -15.05 -2.03 10.32
CA CYS A 108 -15.23 -3.47 10.08
C CYS A 108 -16.08 -3.74 8.83
N ASP A 109 -15.85 -4.88 8.19
CA ASP A 109 -16.73 -5.41 7.16
C ASP A 109 -18.07 -5.83 7.79
N ARG A 110 -19.16 -5.30 7.23
CA ARG A 110 -20.53 -5.55 7.68
C ARG A 110 -21.28 -6.54 6.78
N ILE A 111 -20.69 -6.97 5.67
CA ILE A 111 -21.34 -7.87 4.70
C ILE A 111 -21.56 -9.25 5.32
N VAL A 112 -20.55 -9.77 6.01
CA VAL A 112 -20.58 -11.11 6.61
C VAL A 112 -21.71 -11.25 7.65
N HIS A 113 -21.89 -10.22 8.48
CA HIS A 113 -22.97 -10.18 9.47
C HIS A 113 -24.37 -10.10 8.84
N LYS A 114 -24.51 -9.48 7.66
CA LYS A 114 -25.80 -9.39 6.95
C LYS A 114 -26.20 -10.71 6.29
N ASN A 115 -25.23 -11.55 5.94
CA ASN A 115 -25.44 -12.79 5.21
C ASN A 115 -25.41 -14.03 6.11
N ALA A 116 -25.31 -13.86 7.44
CA ALA A 116 -25.39 -14.96 8.38
C ALA A 116 -26.78 -15.60 8.30
N SER A 117 -26.87 -16.84 7.82
CA SER A 117 -28.12 -17.58 7.74
C SER A 117 -28.59 -17.97 9.14
N ILE A 118 -29.91 -17.84 9.38
CA ILE A 118 -30.57 -18.14 10.66
C ILE A 118 -30.38 -19.62 11.08
N GLU A 119 -30.07 -20.51 10.14
CA GLU A 119 -29.86 -21.95 10.38
C GLU A 119 -28.39 -22.34 10.65
N SER A 120 -27.45 -21.39 10.65
CA SER A 120 -26.04 -21.72 10.88
C SER A 120 -25.74 -21.93 12.37
N THR A 121 -25.05 -23.03 12.70
CA THR A 121 -24.56 -23.31 14.07
C THR A 121 -23.37 -22.43 14.49
N PHE A 122 -22.91 -21.55 13.58
CA PHE A 122 -21.77 -20.66 13.76
C PHE A 122 -22.24 -19.21 13.75
N ILE A 123 -21.91 -18.48 14.81
CA ILE A 123 -22.26 -17.07 14.95
C ILE A 123 -21.06 -16.21 14.55
N TRP A 124 -21.24 -15.42 13.49
CA TRP A 124 -20.29 -14.35 13.17
C TRP A 124 -20.30 -13.30 14.27
N SER A 125 -19.12 -12.98 14.82
CA SER A 125 -18.96 -11.99 15.87
C SER A 125 -17.64 -11.24 15.70
N GLY A 126 -17.49 -10.12 16.41
CA GLY A 126 -16.29 -9.28 16.33
C GLY A 126 -16.21 -8.43 15.06
N CYS A 127 -14.99 -7.95 14.78
CA CYS A 127 -14.69 -7.04 13.69
C CYS A 127 -13.98 -7.78 12.55
N SER A 128 -14.70 -8.08 11.47
CA SER A 128 -14.10 -8.59 10.24
C SER A 128 -13.33 -7.48 9.52
N ASP A 129 -12.16 -7.78 8.97
CA ASP A 129 -11.33 -6.83 8.23
C ASP A 129 -12.01 -6.43 6.91
N ASN A 130 -12.20 -5.12 6.67
CA ASN A 130 -12.69 -4.62 5.38
C ASN A 130 -11.54 -4.55 4.36
N ILE A 131 -11.19 -5.70 3.80
CA ILE A 131 -10.10 -5.84 2.81
C ILE A 131 -10.43 -5.08 1.52
N ALA A 132 -11.71 -4.99 1.14
CA ALA A 132 -12.14 -4.26 -0.06
C ALA A 132 -11.78 -2.78 0.03
N PHE A 133 -11.98 -2.16 1.21
CA PHE A 133 -11.61 -0.77 1.45
C PHE A 133 -10.10 -0.54 1.32
N GLY A 134 -9.29 -1.31 2.04
CA GLY A 134 -7.82 -1.15 2.00
C GLY A 134 -7.25 -1.42 0.60
N SER A 135 -7.77 -2.43 -0.10
CA SER A 135 -7.39 -2.74 -1.48
C SER A 135 -7.74 -1.59 -2.44
N ALA A 136 -8.94 -1.01 -2.32
CA ALA A 136 -9.38 0.13 -3.13
C ALA A 136 -8.55 1.40 -2.85
N PHE A 137 -8.23 1.66 -1.58
CA PHE A 137 -7.36 2.78 -1.22
C PHE A 137 -5.94 2.59 -1.75
N SER A 138 -5.35 1.42 -1.55
CA SER A 138 -4.02 1.07 -2.09
C SER A 138 -3.99 1.22 -3.61
N GLN A 139 -5.02 0.74 -4.32
CA GLN A 139 -5.16 0.95 -5.75
C GLN A 139 -5.20 2.43 -6.13
N THR A 140 -5.95 3.23 -5.38
CA THR A 140 -6.06 4.68 -5.65
C THR A 140 -4.73 5.39 -5.45
N PHE A 141 -4.01 5.08 -4.37
CA PHE A 141 -2.78 5.77 -3.98
C PHE A 141 -1.53 5.25 -4.69
N VAL A 142 -1.30 3.94 -4.71
CA VAL A 142 -0.07 3.34 -5.25
C VAL A 142 -0.06 3.42 -6.79
N ASP A 143 -1.19 3.15 -7.44
CA ASP A 143 -1.27 3.17 -8.91
C ASP A 143 -1.24 4.61 -9.48
N ALA A 144 -1.42 5.63 -8.63
CA ALA A 144 -1.43 7.03 -9.07
C ALA A 144 -0.11 7.47 -9.75
N LYS A 145 1.01 6.81 -9.44
CA LYS A 145 2.32 7.04 -10.08
C LYS A 145 2.38 6.54 -11.53
N GLU A 146 1.63 5.47 -11.83
CA GLU A 146 1.64 4.78 -13.12
C GLU A 146 0.58 5.34 -14.09
N ARG A 147 -0.47 5.98 -13.55
CA ARG A 147 -1.53 6.64 -14.34
C ARG A 147 -1.05 7.96 -14.97
N ARG A 148 -0.27 7.84 -16.05
CA ARG A 148 0.23 8.96 -16.88
C ARG A 148 -0.66 9.21 -18.10
N ARG A 149 -0.48 10.37 -18.75
CA ARG A 149 -1.22 10.77 -19.96
C ARG A 149 -0.96 9.83 -21.16
N LYS A 150 0.24 9.25 -21.24
CA LYS A 150 0.60 8.17 -22.16
C LYS A 150 1.01 6.94 -21.36
N ILE A 151 0.28 5.86 -21.51
CA ILE A 151 0.57 4.56 -20.91
C ILE A 151 1.71 3.90 -21.71
N ASN A 152 2.68 3.33 -21.02
CA ASN A 152 3.74 2.51 -21.65
C ASN A 152 3.72 1.08 -21.07
N GLY A 153 4.36 0.12 -21.74
CA GLY A 153 4.36 -1.29 -21.32
C GLY A 153 4.86 -1.49 -19.88
N ARG A 154 5.78 -0.64 -19.44
CA ARG A 154 6.27 -0.65 -18.07
C ARG A 154 5.22 -0.23 -17.04
N SER A 155 4.48 0.83 -17.30
CA SER A 155 3.38 1.25 -16.41
C SER A 155 2.30 0.17 -16.32
N LEU A 156 2.02 -0.56 -17.40
CA LEU A 156 1.09 -1.69 -17.39
C LEU A 156 1.62 -2.85 -16.54
N MET A 157 2.91 -3.19 -16.69
CA MET A 157 3.56 -4.18 -15.85
C MET A 157 3.52 -3.80 -14.36
N ASN A 158 3.81 -2.54 -14.02
CA ASN A 158 3.75 -2.05 -12.64
C ASN A 158 2.33 -2.12 -12.07
N LEU A 159 1.31 -1.71 -12.84
CA LEU A 159 -0.11 -1.84 -12.46
C LEU A 159 -0.51 -3.30 -12.25
N HIS A 160 -0.04 -4.20 -13.10
CA HIS A 160 -0.27 -5.63 -12.96
C HIS A 160 0.36 -6.17 -11.67
N ASN A 161 1.63 -5.86 -11.40
CA ASN A 161 2.33 -6.29 -10.19
C ASN A 161 1.66 -5.74 -8.92
N ASN A 162 1.26 -4.47 -8.94
CA ASN A 162 0.50 -3.85 -7.85
C ASN A 162 -0.83 -4.57 -7.58
N GLN A 163 -1.55 -4.93 -8.65
CA GLN A 163 -2.81 -5.66 -8.55
C GLN A 163 -2.59 -7.09 -8.05
N ALA A 164 -1.52 -7.76 -8.50
CA ALA A 164 -1.14 -9.07 -8.00
C ALA A 164 -0.93 -9.03 -6.48
N GLY A 165 -0.14 -8.07 -5.99
CA GLY A 165 0.09 -7.89 -4.56
C GLY A 165 -1.19 -7.70 -3.74
N ARG A 166 -2.14 -6.89 -4.22
CA ARG A 166 -3.44 -6.67 -3.53
C ARG A 166 -4.39 -7.87 -3.53
N LYS A 167 -4.15 -8.85 -4.40
CA LYS A 167 -5.02 -10.03 -4.58
C LYS A 167 -4.49 -11.27 -3.88
N VAL A 168 -3.25 -11.27 -3.40
CA VAL A 168 -2.71 -12.36 -2.59
C VAL A 168 -3.56 -12.45 -1.33
N ARG A 169 -4.19 -13.61 -1.12
CA ARG A 169 -5.00 -13.98 0.03
C ARG A 169 -4.35 -15.15 0.73
#